data_AF-A0A436GMN8-F1
#
_entry.id   AF-A0A436GMN8-F1
#
_cell.length_a   1.000
_cell.length_b   1.000
_cell.length_c   1.000
_cell.angle_alpha   90.00
_cell.angle_beta   90.00
_cell.angle_gamma   90.00
#
_symmetry.space_group_name_H-M   'P 1'
#
loop_
_entity.id
_entity.type
_entity.pdbx_description
1 polymer ?
#
loop_
_entity_poly.entity_id
_entity_poly.type
_entity_poly.pdbx_seq_one_letter_code
_entity_poly.pdbx_strand_id
1 'polypeptide(L)'
;MSARRKATTQVSRLAHRAVGTTAANRMVPEETPVAFSFAGTTHAVMMASPADFEDFALGFSLTEGIIALPEEIEAIEVEDHGAGIDIQIRLKDRANTRFEARRRRLAGPVGCGLC
;
A
#
# COMPACT_ATOMS: atom_id res chain seq x y z
N MET A 1 9.38 -1.62 17.00
CA MET A 1 8.42 -2.75 17.07
C MET A 1 7.14 -2.28 16.39
N SER A 2 6.99 -2.57 15.09
CA SER A 2 5.78 -2.18 14.35
C SER A 2 4.60 -3.02 14.84
N ALA A 3 3.55 -2.35 15.31
CA ALA A 3 2.32 -3.01 15.72
C ALA A 3 1.66 -3.57 14.45
N ARG A 4 1.55 -4.90 14.32
CA ARG A 4 0.82 -5.50 13.22
C ARG A 4 -0.66 -5.07 13.28
N ARG A 5 -1.06 -4.17 12.39
CA ARG A 5 -2.49 -3.95 12.09
C ARG A 5 -3.13 -5.25 11.63
N LYS A 6 -4.39 -5.46 11.99
CA LYS A 6 -5.16 -6.62 11.53
C LYS A 6 -5.81 -6.29 10.19
N ALA A 7 -5.81 -7.22 9.26
CA ALA A 7 -6.48 -7.07 7.96
C ALA A 7 -8.01 -7.14 8.04
N THR A 8 -8.57 -7.43 9.22
CA THR A 8 -10.01 -7.47 9.44
C THR A 8 -10.37 -6.92 10.81
N THR A 9 -11.56 -6.35 10.91
CA THR A 9 -12.17 -5.92 12.17
C THR A 9 -13.58 -6.45 12.32
N GLN A 10 -14.07 -6.48 13.55
CA GLN A 10 -15.45 -6.87 13.83
C GLN A 10 -16.30 -5.62 14.03
N VAL A 11 -17.36 -5.49 13.24
CA VAL A 11 -18.33 -4.41 13.37
C VAL A 11 -19.71 -4.96 13.75
N SER A 12 -20.45 -4.15 14.50
CA SER A 12 -21.87 -4.40 14.74
C SER A 12 -22.66 -4.15 13.47
N ARG A 13 -23.66 -5.00 13.20
CA ARG A 13 -24.60 -4.85 12.10
C ARG A 13 -26.02 -5.15 12.57
N LEU A 14 -26.99 -4.64 11.81
CA LEU A 14 -28.37 -5.11 11.87
C LEU A 14 -28.60 -6.12 10.73
N ALA A 15 -29.12 -7.29 11.06
CA ALA A 15 -29.48 -8.33 10.10
C ALA A 15 -31.00 -8.42 9.97
N HIS A 16 -31.52 -8.06 8.80
CA HIS A 16 -32.95 -8.19 8.48
C HIS A 16 -33.22 -9.54 7.83
N ARG A 17 -34.16 -10.31 8.40
CA ARG A 17 -34.61 -11.63 7.92
C ARG A 17 -36.13 -11.70 7.97
N ALA A 18 -36.72 -12.74 7.38
CA ALA A 18 -38.17 -12.96 7.40
C ALA A 18 -38.78 -13.00 8.81
N VAL A 19 -38.00 -13.43 9.82
CA VAL A 19 -38.41 -13.51 11.23
C VAL A 19 -38.22 -12.16 11.97
N GLY A 20 -37.69 -11.13 11.31
CA GLY A 20 -37.47 -9.80 11.88
C GLY A 20 -36.02 -9.31 11.76
N THR A 21 -35.72 -8.21 12.45
CA THR A 21 -34.40 -7.58 12.49
C THR A 21 -33.69 -7.90 13.80
N THR A 22 -32.44 -8.37 13.74
CA THR A 22 -31.63 -8.65 14.93
C THR A 22 -30.25 -8.01 14.83
N ALA A 23 -29.69 -7.60 15.98
CA ALA A 23 -28.30 -7.20 16.06
C ALA A 23 -27.38 -8.41 15.97
N ALA A 24 -26.28 -8.29 15.23
CA ALA A 24 -25.27 -9.33 15.08
C ALA A 24 -23.91 -8.69 14.77
N ASN A 25 -22.84 -9.49 14.85
CA ASN A 25 -21.51 -9.05 14.45
C ASN A 25 -21.17 -9.56 13.04
N ARG A 26 -20.32 -8.81 12.35
CA ARG A 26 -19.72 -9.22 11.06
C ARG A 26 -18.25 -8.83 11.04
N MET A 27 -17.42 -9.74 10.55
CA MET A 27 -16.05 -9.41 10.16
C MET A 27 -16.08 -8.63 8.85
N VAL A 28 -15.37 -7.51 8.80
CA VAL A 28 -15.17 -6.69 7.61
C VAL A 28 -13.67 -6.52 7.35
N PRO A 29 -13.25 -6.39 6.08
CA PRO A 29 -11.87 -6.08 5.76
C PRO A 29 -11.50 -4.69 6.25
N GLU A 30 -10.27 -4.53 6.70
CA GLU A 30 -9.65 -3.24 6.97
C GLU A 30 -9.03 -2.68 5.68
N GLU A 31 -9.17 -1.39 5.48
CA GLU A 31 -8.63 -0.68 4.31
C GLU A 31 -7.73 0.46 4.82
N THR A 32 -6.44 0.38 4.51
CA THR A 32 -5.40 1.26 5.06
C THR A 32 -4.69 2.01 3.93
N PRO A 33 -4.38 3.32 4.10
CA PRO A 33 -3.51 4.04 3.18
C PRO A 33 -2.09 3.44 3.23
N VAL A 34 -1.58 3.01 2.08
CA VAL A 34 -0.23 2.46 1.89
C VAL A 34 0.52 3.35 0.90
N ALA A 35 1.57 4.02 1.37
CA ALA A 35 2.48 4.79 0.56
C ALA A 35 3.61 3.90 0.03
N PHE A 36 3.98 4.10 -1.24
CA PHE A 36 5.16 3.49 -1.86
C PHE A 36 6.21 4.57 -2.05
N SER A 37 7.29 4.49 -1.30
CA SER A 37 8.35 5.49 -1.27
C SER A 37 9.63 4.93 -1.89
N PHE A 38 10.21 5.67 -2.82
CA PHE A 38 11.47 5.33 -3.48
C PHE A 38 12.46 6.46 -3.26
N ALA A 39 13.67 6.13 -2.82
CA ALA A 39 14.71 7.12 -2.51
C ALA A 39 14.22 8.26 -1.58
N GLY A 40 13.39 7.91 -0.58
CA GLY A 40 12.83 8.87 0.38
C GLY A 40 11.75 9.80 -0.16
N THR A 41 11.22 9.55 -1.36
CA THR A 41 10.05 10.28 -1.87
C THR A 41 8.89 9.35 -2.16
N THR A 42 7.69 9.72 -1.71
CA THR A 42 6.46 9.01 -2.05
C THR A 42 6.17 9.09 -3.55
N HIS A 43 6.01 7.93 -4.17
CA HIS A 43 5.65 7.79 -5.59
C HIS A 43 4.14 7.65 -5.78
N ALA A 44 3.49 6.88 -4.90
CA ALA A 44 2.05 6.63 -4.94
C ALA A 44 1.50 6.33 -3.54
N VAL A 45 0.20 6.55 -3.36
CA VAL A 45 -0.55 6.08 -2.19
C VAL A 45 -1.75 5.28 -2.68
N MET A 46 -1.94 4.08 -2.16
CA MET A 46 -3.06 3.20 -2.48
C MET A 46 -3.80 2.80 -1.20
N MET A 47 -5.11 2.59 -1.31
CA MET A 47 -5.88 1.95 -0.26
C MET A 47 -5.72 0.43 -0.39
N ALA A 48 -5.30 -0.25 0.67
CA ALA A 48 -5.07 -1.69 0.65
C ALA A 48 -5.32 -2.35 2.02
N SER A 49 -5.56 -3.66 2.00
CA SER A 49 -5.54 -4.48 3.22
C SER A 49 -4.15 -4.38 3.88
N PRO A 50 -4.06 -4.21 5.22
CA PRO A 50 -2.78 -4.09 5.91
C PRO A 50 -2.10 -5.48 6.10
N ALA A 51 -1.73 -6.11 4.98
CA ALA A 51 -1.08 -7.42 4.90
C ALA A 51 -0.19 -7.50 3.66
N ASP A 52 0.72 -8.48 3.64
CA ASP A 52 1.49 -8.89 2.46
C ASP A 52 2.23 -7.73 1.74
N PHE A 53 2.75 -6.77 2.52
CA PHE A 53 3.33 -5.52 1.99
C PHE A 53 4.54 -5.73 1.08
N GLU A 54 5.39 -6.72 1.36
CA GLU A 54 6.56 -7.02 0.53
C GLU A 54 6.14 -7.51 -0.86
N ASP A 55 5.17 -8.42 -0.93
CA ASP A 55 4.60 -8.91 -2.18
C ASP A 55 3.88 -7.80 -2.93
N PHE A 56 3.14 -6.94 -2.20
CA PHE A 56 2.45 -5.81 -2.80
C PHE A 56 3.43 -4.80 -3.40
N ALA A 57 4.53 -4.50 -2.69
CA ALA A 57 5.60 -3.62 -3.15
C ALA A 57 6.32 -4.17 -4.38
N LEU A 58 6.64 -5.45 -4.41
CA LEU A 58 7.24 -6.11 -5.56
C LEU A 58 6.29 -6.07 -6.77
N GLY A 59 5.03 -6.47 -6.57
CA GLY A 59 4.01 -6.48 -7.62
C GLY A 59 3.77 -5.08 -8.18
N PHE A 60 3.58 -4.09 -7.31
CA PHE A 60 3.43 -2.68 -7.70
C PHE A 60 4.63 -2.21 -8.54
N SER A 61 5.85 -2.49 -8.08
CA SER A 61 7.07 -2.05 -8.76
C SER A 61 7.25 -2.68 -10.15
N LEU A 62 6.82 -3.94 -10.33
CA LEU A 62 6.82 -4.62 -11.63
C LEU A 62 5.70 -4.08 -12.55
N THR A 63 4.48 -4.00 -12.04
CA THR A 63 3.30 -3.55 -12.81
C THR A 63 3.45 -2.11 -13.30
N GLU A 64 3.99 -1.22 -12.48
CA GLU A 64 4.25 0.17 -12.87
C GLU A 64 5.51 0.33 -13.73
N GLY A 65 6.28 -0.75 -13.97
CA GLY A 65 7.52 -0.70 -14.75
C GLY A 65 8.63 0.12 -14.09
N ILE A 66 8.64 0.18 -12.77
CA ILE A 66 9.71 0.80 -11.97
C ILE A 66 10.95 -0.11 -12.05
N ILE A 67 10.72 -1.40 -11.84
CA ILE A 67 11.70 -2.48 -12.06
C ILE A 67 11.27 -3.39 -13.22
N ALA A 68 12.25 -4.05 -13.82
CA ALA A 68 12.08 -5.08 -14.83
C ALA A 68 12.21 -6.48 -14.25
N LEU A 69 12.97 -6.64 -13.16
CA LEU A 69 13.20 -7.90 -12.48
C LEU A 69 13.22 -7.71 -10.95
N PRO A 70 12.80 -8.71 -10.15
CA PRO A 70 12.79 -8.61 -8.69
C PRO A 70 14.15 -8.26 -8.08
N GLU A 71 15.26 -8.70 -8.68
CA GLU A 71 16.60 -8.47 -8.14
C GLU A 71 17.05 -7.01 -8.30
N GLU A 72 16.29 -6.15 -8.98
CA GLU A 72 16.55 -4.72 -9.01
C GLU A 72 16.14 -4.00 -7.71
N ILE A 73 15.37 -4.66 -6.83
CA ILE A 73 15.11 -4.19 -5.45
C ILE A 73 16.25 -4.67 -4.55
N GLU A 74 16.78 -3.74 -3.77
CA GLU A 74 17.81 -3.99 -2.77
C GLU A 74 17.23 -4.25 -1.38
N ALA A 75 16.20 -3.49 -0.98
CA ALA A 75 15.52 -3.64 0.29
C ALA A 75 14.08 -3.12 0.22
N ILE A 76 13.22 -3.71 1.06
CA ILE A 76 11.85 -3.26 1.32
C ILE A 76 11.72 -3.13 2.84
N GLU A 77 11.38 -1.94 3.31
CA GLU A 77 11.17 -1.65 4.73
C GLU A 77 9.75 -1.11 4.92
N VAL A 78 9.03 -1.64 5.92
CA VAL A 78 7.63 -1.29 6.18
C VAL A 78 7.53 -0.51 7.47
N GLU A 79 7.07 0.73 7.37
CA GLU A 79 6.90 1.65 8.49
C GLU A 79 5.41 1.88 8.77
N ASP A 80 4.98 1.74 10.03
CA ASP A 80 3.62 2.09 10.44
C ASP A 80 3.62 3.44 11.16
N HIS A 81 2.94 4.43 10.58
CA HIS A 81 2.84 5.79 11.11
C HIS A 81 1.52 6.07 11.86
N GLY A 82 0.73 5.05 12.18
CA GLY A 82 -0.57 5.18 12.84
C GLY A 82 -1.69 5.67 11.91
N ALA A 83 -1.44 6.67 11.07
CA ALA A 83 -2.40 7.11 10.04
C ALA A 83 -2.39 6.20 8.80
N GLY A 84 -1.28 5.53 8.52
CA GLY A 84 -1.11 4.65 7.36
C GLY A 84 0.22 3.89 7.42
N ILE A 85 0.52 3.18 6.34
CA ILE A 85 1.75 2.42 6.15
C ILE A 85 2.59 3.12 5.09
N ASP A 86 3.90 3.21 5.32
CA ASP A 86 4.87 3.65 4.31
C ASP A 86 5.82 2.49 4.00
N ILE A 87 5.86 2.08 2.74
CA ILE A 87 6.77 1.06 2.24
C ILE A 87 7.94 1.77 1.58
N GLN A 88 9.08 1.75 2.26
CA GLN A 88 10.35 2.27 1.78
C GLN A 88 11.04 1.21 0.90
N ILE A 89 11.12 1.49 -0.40
CA ILE A 89 11.72 0.58 -1.38
C ILE A 89 13.05 1.16 -1.85
N ARG A 90 14.14 0.45 -1.56
CA ARG A 90 15.47 0.78 -2.06
C ARG A 90 15.76 0.00 -3.32
N LEU A 91 16.04 0.71 -4.41
CA LEU A 91 16.41 0.13 -5.70
C LEU A 91 17.94 0.12 -5.87
N LYS A 92 18.46 -0.88 -6.58
CA LYS A 92 19.86 -0.89 -7.03
C LYS A 92 20.14 0.27 -8.00
N ASP A 93 21.37 0.76 -8.02
CA ASP A 93 21.79 1.98 -8.73
C ASP A 93 21.27 2.12 -10.16
N ARG A 94 21.36 1.05 -10.96
CA ARG A 94 20.92 1.05 -12.37
C ARG A 94 19.41 1.27 -12.49
N ALA A 95 18.62 0.58 -11.67
CA ALA A 95 17.18 0.72 -11.64
C ALA A 95 16.76 2.08 -11.06
N ASN A 96 17.43 2.52 -9.99
CA ASN A 96 17.19 3.82 -9.38
C ASN A 96 17.44 4.98 -10.37
N THR A 97 18.54 4.92 -11.13
CA THR A 97 18.86 5.92 -12.17
C THR A 97 17.77 5.99 -13.25
N ARG A 98 17.25 4.82 -13.69
CA ARG A 98 16.16 4.72 -14.66
C ARG A 98 14.86 5.30 -14.10
N PHE A 99 14.53 4.98 -12.85
CA PHE A 99 13.36 5.50 -12.15
C PHE A 99 13.39 7.03 -12.04
N GLU A 100 14.49 7.61 -11.54
CA GLU A 100 14.64 9.06 -11.41
C GLU A 100 14.62 9.79 -12.76
N ALA A 101 15.16 9.18 -13.81
CA ALA A 101 15.06 9.72 -15.16
C ALA A 101 13.61 9.74 -15.69
N ARG A 102 12.81 8.71 -15.38
CA ARG A 102 11.38 8.63 -15.76
C ARG A 102 10.53 9.58 -14.92
N ARG A 103 10.76 9.67 -13.61
CA ARG A 103 10.02 10.56 -12.70
C ARG A 103 10.13 12.03 -13.11
N ARG A 104 11.33 12.49 -13.50
CA ARG A 104 11.54 13.85 -14.02
C ARG A 104 10.73 14.16 -15.29
N ARG A 105 10.29 13.14 -16.03
CA ARG A 105 9.43 13.30 -17.21
C ARG A 105 7.93 13.24 -16.87
N LEU A 106 7.58 12.72 -15.69
CA LEU A 106 6.21 12.53 -15.20
C LEU A 106 5.75 13.67 -14.28
N ALA A 107 6.32 14.87 -14.39
CA ALA A 107 5.87 16.03 -13.61
C ALA A 107 4.42 16.42 -14.00
N GLY A 108 3.45 15.79 -13.34
CA GLY A 108 2.00 15.97 -13.41
C GLY A 108 1.37 15.24 -12.22
N PRO A 109 0.15 15.62 -11.76
CA PRO A 109 -0.38 15.16 -10.48
C PRO A 109 -0.71 13.67 -10.54
N VAL A 110 0.13 12.83 -9.93
CA VAL A 110 -0.24 11.48 -9.51
C VAL A 110 -1.06 11.59 -8.22
N GLY A 111 -2.19 12.28 -8.31
CA GLY A 111 -3.11 12.46 -7.19
C GLY A 111 -3.96 11.22 -7.00
N CYS A 112 -4.07 10.73 -5.78
CA CYS A 112 -5.08 9.75 -5.36
C CYS A 112 -6.52 10.33 -5.35
N GLY A 113 -6.73 11.56 -5.87
CA GLY A 113 -8.01 12.24 -5.84
C GLY A 113 -8.42 12.79 -4.47
N LEU A 114 -7.54 12.78 -3.46
CA LEU A 114 -7.73 13.62 -2.27
C LEU A 114 -7.26 15.04 -2.58
N CYS A 115 -8.18 15.81 -3.19
CA CYS A 115 -8.18 17.27 -3.20
C CYS A 115 -9.19 17.75 -2.15
#